data_AF-A0A2N6L747-F1
#
_entry.id   AF-A0A2N6L747-F1
#
_cell.length_a   1.000
_cell.length_b   1.000
_cell.length_c   1.000
_cell.angle_alpha   90.00
_cell.angle_beta   90.00
_cell.angle_gamma   90.00
#
_symmetry.space_group_name_H-M   'P 1'
#
loop_
_entity.id
_entity.type
_entity.pdbx_description
1 polymer ?
#
loop_
_entity_poly.entity_id
_entity_poly.type
_entity_poly.pdbx_seq_one_letter_code
_entity_poly.pdbx_strand_id
1 'polypeptide(L)'
;MVNKRKLLLWWVLANTLGSAIVGALEEGGFQFFATLVLTGPILGITQWLVLRRYIRHTNWWVIASIFGWYLGIPVTLVTREILNPVLLEMLLAVSKLWEVFWLNTVNQFVTFTVLGVAQWLVLRQHLQQAWWWILASSVGGFVNGAVSAAVCAAACQTIAMKVNAQMAGAIAYGSGWTASGLVTGIMLVWLLPNR
;
A
#
# COMPACT_ATOMS: atom_id res chain seq x y z
N MET A 1 -24.20 -11.82 -10.54
CA MET A 1 -22.99 -12.68 -10.56
C MET A 1 -21.70 -11.87 -10.67
N VAL A 2 -21.07 -11.58 -9.53
CA VAL A 2 -19.74 -10.96 -9.47
C VAL A 2 -18.68 -11.93 -9.99
N ASN A 3 -17.98 -11.59 -11.08
CA ASN A 3 -16.82 -12.37 -11.51
C ASN A 3 -15.62 -12.08 -10.59
N LYS A 4 -15.44 -12.95 -9.59
CA LYS A 4 -14.40 -12.84 -8.54
C LYS A 4 -12.98 -12.78 -9.09
N ARG A 5 -12.67 -13.56 -10.12
CA ARG A 5 -11.34 -13.55 -10.77
C ARG A 5 -11.08 -12.21 -11.44
N LYS A 6 -12.07 -11.70 -12.18
CA LYS A 6 -11.99 -10.39 -12.83
C LYS A 6 -11.82 -9.28 -11.80
N LEU A 7 -12.55 -9.32 -10.67
CA LEU A 7 -12.39 -8.36 -9.58
C LEU A 7 -10.97 -8.35 -9.03
N LEU A 8 -10.44 -9.52 -8.65
CA LEU A 8 -9.09 -9.65 -8.09
C LEU A 8 -8.04 -9.08 -9.06
N LEU A 9 -8.11 -9.46 -10.34
CA LEU A 9 -7.17 -8.98 -11.35
C LEU A 9 -7.23 -7.47 -11.51
N TRP A 10 -8.42 -6.88 -11.65
CA TRP A 10 -8.55 -5.43 -11.77
C TRP A 10 -8.09 -4.70 -10.51
N TRP A 11 -8.33 -5.27 -9.33
CA TRP A 11 -7.90 -4.70 -8.07
C TRP A 11 -6.38 -4.67 -7.95
N VAL A 12 -5.71 -5.78 -8.27
CA VAL A 12 -4.24 -5.84 -8.28
C VAL A 12 -3.68 -4.84 -9.28
N LEU A 13 -4.18 -4.85 -10.52
CA LEU A 13 -3.74 -3.93 -11.57
C LEU A 13 -3.93 -2.46 -11.18
N ALA A 14 -5.04 -2.10 -10.53
CA ALA A 14 -5.28 -0.75 -10.07
C ALA A 14 -4.27 -0.28 -9.01
N ASN A 15 -3.90 -1.17 -8.08
CA ASN A 15 -2.87 -0.88 -7.08
C ASN A 15 -1.50 -0.76 -7.74
N THR A 16 -1.12 -1.72 -8.59
CA THR A 16 0.16 -1.73 -9.32
C THR A 16 0.35 -0.47 -10.16
N LEU A 17 -0.66 -0.10 -10.96
CA LEU A 17 -0.59 1.08 -11.83
C LEU A 17 -0.52 2.37 -11.02
N GLY A 18 -1.38 2.53 -10.01
CA GLY A 18 -1.39 3.72 -9.16
C GLY A 18 -0.04 3.92 -8.46
N SER A 19 0.52 2.85 -7.90
CA SER A 19 1.82 2.91 -7.22
C SER A 19 3.00 3.08 -8.17
N ALA A 20 2.96 2.51 -9.37
CA ALA A 20 4.02 2.69 -10.35
C ALA A 20 4.11 4.16 -10.79
N ILE A 21 2.96 4.82 -10.95
CA ILE A 21 2.89 6.26 -11.21
C ILE A 21 3.48 7.04 -10.03
N VAL A 22 3.08 6.72 -8.79
CA VAL A 22 3.63 7.37 -7.59
C VAL A 22 5.14 7.21 -7.50
N GLY A 23 5.67 5.99 -7.65
CA GLY A 23 7.11 5.73 -7.59
C GLY A 23 7.90 6.41 -8.71
N ALA A 24 7.34 6.50 -9.93
CA ALA A 24 7.95 7.24 -11.02
C ALA A 24 7.99 8.76 -10.77
N LEU A 25 6.96 9.31 -10.14
CA LEU A 25 6.90 10.73 -9.77
C LEU A 25 7.85 11.05 -8.63
N GLU A 26 7.97 10.15 -7.66
CA GLU A 26 8.88 10.30 -6.52
C GLU A 26 10.32 10.41 -7.02
N GLU A 27 10.79 9.45 -7.79
CA GLU A 27 12.14 9.47 -8.38
C GLU A 27 12.29 10.46 -9.57
N GLY A 28 11.20 11.10 -9.99
CA GLY A 28 11.16 12.08 -11.09
C GLY A 28 11.39 13.53 -10.65
N GLY A 29 11.74 13.77 -9.38
CA GLY A 29 11.97 15.11 -8.83
C GLY A 29 10.77 15.71 -8.08
N PHE A 30 9.67 14.98 -7.96
CA PHE A 30 8.48 15.40 -7.20
C PHE A 30 8.35 14.70 -5.84
N GLN A 31 9.43 14.18 -5.26
CA GLN A 31 9.44 13.34 -4.05
C GLN A 31 8.40 13.75 -3.00
N PHE A 32 8.53 14.95 -2.44
CA PHE A 32 7.63 15.44 -1.39
C PHE A 32 6.16 15.49 -1.84
N PHE A 33 5.92 15.97 -3.05
CA PHE A 33 4.57 16.14 -3.59
C PHE A 33 3.93 14.80 -3.97
N ALA A 34 4.70 13.89 -4.57
CA ALA A 34 4.28 12.56 -4.95
C ALA A 34 3.89 11.74 -3.71
N THR A 35 4.80 11.65 -2.73
CA THR A 35 4.59 10.86 -1.53
C THR A 35 3.50 11.47 -0.66
N LEU A 36 3.54 12.77 -0.34
CA LEU A 36 2.59 13.34 0.61
C LEU A 36 1.24 13.65 -0.01
N VAL A 37 1.23 14.29 -1.18
CA VAL A 37 0.01 14.88 -1.74
C VAL A 37 -0.69 13.91 -2.68
N LEU A 38 0.05 13.23 -3.55
CA LEU A 38 -0.54 12.49 -4.67
C LEU A 38 -0.81 11.01 -4.39
N THR A 39 -0.10 10.39 -3.45
CA THR A 39 -0.23 8.94 -3.23
C THR A 39 -1.63 8.53 -2.81
N GLY A 40 -2.20 9.18 -1.78
CA GLY A 40 -3.57 8.94 -1.33
C GLY A 40 -4.63 9.13 -2.44
N PRO A 41 -4.64 10.28 -3.16
CA PRO A 41 -5.53 10.50 -4.30
C PRO A 41 -5.36 9.50 -5.44
N ILE A 42 -4.13 9.27 -5.92
CA ILE A 42 -3.87 8.38 -7.07
C ILE A 42 -4.38 6.98 -6.76
N LEU A 43 -3.99 6.42 -5.62
CA LEU A 43 -4.41 5.08 -5.21
C LEU A 43 -5.90 5.01 -4.89
N GLY A 44 -6.44 6.03 -4.22
CA GLY A 44 -7.86 6.13 -3.94
C GLY A 44 -8.70 6.13 -5.21
N ILE A 45 -8.28 6.89 -6.23
CA ILE A 45 -8.95 6.94 -7.53
C ILE A 45 -8.83 5.60 -8.26
N THR A 46 -7.62 5.03 -8.39
CA THR A 46 -7.46 3.75 -9.12
C THR A 46 -8.28 2.63 -8.48
N GLN A 47 -8.27 2.53 -7.15
CA GLN A 47 -9.10 1.57 -6.40
C GLN A 47 -10.60 1.84 -6.55
N TRP A 48 -11.03 3.10 -6.48
CA TRP A 48 -12.42 3.50 -6.65
C TRP A 48 -12.98 3.13 -8.04
N LEU A 49 -12.18 3.28 -9.10
CA LEU A 49 -12.58 2.91 -10.47
C LEU A 49 -12.97 1.43 -10.57
N VAL A 50 -12.35 0.57 -9.76
CA VAL A 50 -12.69 -0.85 -9.64
C VAL A 50 -13.93 -1.01 -8.76
N LEU A 51 -13.93 -0.48 -7.54
CA LEU A 51 -14.98 -0.69 -6.55
C LEU A 51 -16.35 -0.17 -6.98
N ARG A 52 -16.41 0.96 -7.69
CA ARG A 52 -17.68 1.55 -8.17
C ARG A 52 -18.50 0.61 -9.06
N ARG A 53 -17.86 -0.41 -9.64
CA ARG A 53 -18.53 -1.44 -10.46
C ARG A 53 -19.20 -2.54 -9.63
N TYR A 54 -18.87 -2.66 -8.34
CA TYR A 54 -19.29 -3.76 -7.47
C TYR A 54 -20.05 -3.30 -6.23
N ILE A 55 -19.74 -2.11 -5.69
CA ILE A 55 -20.36 -1.54 -4.51
C ILE A 55 -20.97 -0.17 -4.87
N ARG A 56 -22.27 0.00 -4.61
CA ARG A 56 -23.00 1.25 -4.84
C ARG A 56 -22.56 2.30 -3.80
N HIS A 57 -22.51 3.58 -4.18
CA HIS A 57 -22.12 4.70 -3.30
C HIS A 57 -20.67 4.71 -2.76
N THR A 58 -19.74 4.05 -3.45
CA THR A 58 -18.31 4.01 -3.06
C THR A 58 -17.54 5.32 -3.30
N ASN A 59 -18.21 6.44 -3.56
CA ASN A 59 -17.56 7.72 -3.87
C ASN A 59 -16.73 8.27 -2.69
N TRP A 60 -17.10 7.90 -1.47
CA TRP A 60 -16.34 8.22 -0.26
C TRP A 60 -15.00 7.48 -0.15
N TRP A 61 -14.75 6.47 -0.99
CA TRP A 61 -13.50 5.71 -0.98
C TRP A 61 -12.28 6.57 -1.23
N VAL A 62 -12.37 7.48 -2.21
CA VAL A 62 -11.25 8.36 -2.55
C VAL A 62 -10.93 9.26 -1.35
N ILE A 63 -11.96 9.85 -0.74
CA ILE A 63 -11.82 10.71 0.44
C ILE A 63 -11.20 9.92 1.60
N ALA A 64 -11.68 8.71 1.86
CA ALA A 64 -11.14 7.84 2.91
C ALA A 64 -9.67 7.48 2.66
N SER A 65 -9.28 7.14 1.43
CA SER A 65 -7.88 6.86 1.08
C SER A 65 -6.99 8.10 1.24
N ILE A 66 -7.48 9.28 0.88
CA ILE A 66 -6.77 10.55 1.07
C ILE A 66 -6.54 10.80 2.56
N PHE A 67 -7.59 10.77 3.38
CA PHE A 67 -7.46 10.99 4.83
C PHE A 67 -6.61 9.91 5.50
N GLY A 68 -6.81 8.64 5.14
CA GLY A 68 -6.02 7.53 5.68
C GLY A 68 -4.54 7.67 5.38
N TRP A 69 -4.19 8.12 4.18
CA TRP A 69 -2.80 8.40 3.81
C TRP A 69 -2.23 9.59 4.58
N TYR A 70 -2.93 10.73 4.60
CA TYR A 70 -2.50 11.93 5.31
C TYR A 70 -2.38 11.75 6.82
N LEU A 71 -3.25 10.95 7.44
CA LEU A 71 -3.15 10.59 8.85
C LEU A 71 -2.09 9.51 9.08
N GLY A 72 -1.86 8.63 8.11
CA GLY A 72 -0.83 7.60 8.18
C GLY A 72 0.57 8.18 8.31
N ILE A 73 0.87 9.29 7.61
CA ILE A 73 2.18 9.96 7.67
C ILE A 73 2.57 10.38 9.10
N PRO A 74 1.84 11.25 9.82
CA PRO A 74 2.22 11.67 11.16
C PRO A 74 2.19 10.51 12.16
N VAL A 75 1.24 9.56 12.03
CA VAL A 75 1.20 8.37 12.90
C VAL A 75 2.47 7.55 12.71
N THR A 76 2.86 7.28 11.48
CA THR A 76 4.08 6.54 11.16
C THR A 76 5.33 7.30 11.61
N LEU A 77 5.38 8.63 11.48
CA LEU A 77 6.50 9.43 12.00
C LEU A 77 6.64 9.31 13.52
N VAL A 78 5.56 9.49 14.28
CA VAL A 78 5.59 9.33 15.75
C VAL A 78 5.96 7.91 16.13
N THR A 79 5.40 6.92 15.43
CA THR A 79 5.66 5.50 15.71
C THR A 79 7.10 5.12 15.37
N ARG A 80 7.70 5.72 14.34
CA ARG A 80 9.11 5.53 13.97
C ARG A 80 10.05 5.98 15.08
N GLU A 81 9.83 7.14 15.66
CA GLU A 81 10.67 7.65 16.75
C GLU A 81 10.67 6.71 17.97
N ILE A 82 9.57 5.98 18.19
CA ILE A 82 9.43 5.04 19.30
C ILE A 82 9.95 3.64 18.93
N LEU A 83 9.57 3.11 17.77
CA LEU A 83 9.85 1.72 17.38
C LEU A 83 11.25 1.54 16.78
N ASN A 84 11.75 2.50 16.00
CA ASN A 84 13.05 2.34 15.33
C ASN A 84 14.21 2.08 16.31
N PRO A 85 14.40 2.82 17.42
CA PRO A 85 15.52 2.54 18.33
C PRO A 85 15.42 1.11 18.93
N VAL A 86 14.22 0.68 19.31
CA VAL A 86 13.97 -0.67 19.83
C VAL A 86 14.26 -1.73 18.76
N LEU A 87 13.77 -1.52 17.53
CA LEU A 87 14.00 -2.42 16.42
C LEU A 87 15.49 -2.51 16.07
N LEU A 88 16.22 -1.39 16.09
CA LEU A 88 17.65 -1.35 15.81
C LEU A 88 18.44 -2.18 16.83
N GLU A 89 18.14 -2.04 18.12
CA GLU A 89 18.78 -2.83 19.17
C GLU A 89 18.51 -4.34 19.00
N MET A 90 17.25 -4.71 18.73
CA MET A 90 16.88 -6.10 18.48
C MET A 90 17.51 -6.66 17.19
N LEU A 91 17.58 -5.87 16.13
CA LEU A 91 18.10 -6.30 14.82
C LEU A 91 19.61 -6.40 14.79
N LEU A 92 20.33 -5.53 15.50
CA LEU A 92 21.78 -5.64 15.69
C LEU A 92 22.14 -6.95 16.42
N ALA A 93 21.25 -7.45 17.26
CA ALA A 93 21.41 -8.74 17.94
C ALA A 93 21.10 -9.97 17.04
N VAL A 94 20.27 -9.83 16.01
CA VAL A 94 19.72 -10.97 15.25
C VAL A 94 20.17 -11.01 13.78
N SER A 95 20.22 -9.88 13.06
CA SER A 95 20.59 -9.85 11.64
C SER A 95 21.14 -8.48 11.20
N LYS A 96 22.47 -8.37 11.05
CA LYS A 96 23.16 -7.15 10.59
C LYS A 96 22.86 -6.71 9.15
N LEU A 97 22.30 -7.59 8.30
CA LEU A 97 22.20 -7.36 6.85
C LEU A 97 20.82 -6.91 6.34
N TRP A 98 19.77 -6.93 7.18
CA TRP A 98 18.38 -6.69 6.75
C TRP A 98 17.67 -5.57 7.55
N GLU A 99 18.43 -4.64 8.13
CA GLU A 99 17.89 -3.53 8.91
C GLU A 99 16.85 -2.71 8.13
N VAL A 100 17.22 -2.25 6.93
CA VAL A 100 16.36 -1.45 6.04
C VAL A 100 15.07 -2.21 5.69
N PHE A 101 15.16 -3.53 5.51
CA PHE A 101 13.98 -4.36 5.24
C PHE A 101 13.01 -4.38 6.41
N TRP A 102 13.49 -4.63 7.63
CA TRP A 102 12.62 -4.73 8.80
C TRP A 102 12.02 -3.38 9.17
N LEU A 103 12.81 -2.31 9.10
CA LEU A 103 12.32 -0.95 9.29
C LEU A 103 11.22 -0.61 8.27
N ASN A 104 11.43 -0.89 6.98
CA ASN A 104 10.40 -0.60 5.98
C ASN A 104 9.14 -1.45 6.21
N THR A 105 9.32 -2.72 6.55
CA THR A 105 8.21 -3.66 6.80
C THR A 105 7.31 -3.21 7.96
N VAL A 106 7.89 -2.83 9.09
CA VAL A 106 7.13 -2.33 10.25
C VAL A 106 6.47 -1.00 9.94
N ASN A 107 7.16 -0.09 9.27
CA ASN A 107 6.63 1.23 8.93
C ASN A 107 5.46 1.17 7.94
N GLN A 108 5.52 0.27 6.96
CA GLN A 108 4.42 0.06 6.03
C GLN A 108 3.24 -0.65 6.70
N PHE A 109 3.48 -1.56 7.65
CA PHE A 109 2.41 -2.14 8.46
C PHE A 109 1.60 -1.06 9.19
N VAL A 110 2.25 -0.09 9.83
CA VAL A 110 1.58 1.02 10.54
C VAL A 110 0.79 1.89 9.56
N THR A 111 1.44 2.35 8.49
CA THR A 111 0.81 3.22 7.47
C THR A 111 -0.45 2.58 6.87
N PHE A 112 -0.36 1.31 6.48
CA PHE A 112 -1.48 0.60 5.88
C PHE A 112 -2.56 0.23 6.89
N THR A 113 -2.22 0.10 8.17
CA THR A 113 -3.24 -0.06 9.23
C THR A 113 -4.10 1.19 9.31
N VAL A 114 -3.49 2.39 9.33
CA VAL A 114 -4.22 3.66 9.35
C VAL A 114 -5.07 3.83 8.09
N LEU A 115 -4.49 3.53 6.92
CA LEU A 115 -5.22 3.52 5.64
C LEU A 115 -6.41 2.55 5.68
N GLY A 116 -6.18 1.34 6.19
CA GLY A 116 -7.19 0.29 6.32
C GLY A 116 -8.33 0.69 7.24
N VAL A 117 -8.05 1.36 8.36
CA VAL A 117 -9.07 1.91 9.27
C VAL A 117 -9.92 2.96 8.55
N ALA A 118 -9.31 3.90 7.82
CA ALA A 118 -10.03 4.91 7.07
C ALA A 118 -10.94 4.29 6.00
N GLN A 119 -10.42 3.33 5.23
CA GLN A 119 -11.18 2.62 4.20
C GLN A 119 -12.29 1.72 4.78
N TRP A 120 -12.03 1.11 5.94
CA TRP A 120 -13.00 0.30 6.65
C TRP A 120 -14.25 1.10 7.01
N LEU A 121 -14.13 2.39 7.35
CA LEU A 121 -15.28 3.26 7.64
C LEU A 121 -16.26 3.38 6.46
N VAL A 122 -15.77 3.20 5.23
CA VAL A 122 -16.60 3.17 4.02
C VAL A 122 -17.19 1.77 3.80
N LEU A 123 -16.39 0.71 3.99
CA LEU A 123 -16.86 -0.67 3.78
C LEU A 123 -17.90 -1.12 4.80
N ARG A 124 -17.79 -0.70 6.07
CA ARG A 124 -18.72 -1.09 7.14
C ARG A 124 -20.16 -0.66 6.87
N GLN A 125 -20.37 0.34 6.01
CA GLN A 125 -21.71 0.79 5.62
C GLN A 125 -22.41 -0.21 4.68
N HIS A 126 -21.65 -1.10 4.02
CA HIS A 126 -22.14 -1.98 2.97
C HIS A 126 -21.91 -3.47 3.24
N LEU A 127 -20.95 -3.83 4.09
CA LEU A 127 -20.49 -5.21 4.31
C LEU A 127 -20.47 -5.55 5.82
N GLN A 128 -21.17 -6.62 6.22
CA GLN A 128 -21.32 -7.00 7.63
C GLN A 128 -20.01 -7.45 8.31
N GLN A 129 -19.02 -7.92 7.56
CA GLN A 129 -17.73 -8.40 8.08
C GLN A 129 -16.55 -7.50 7.68
N ALA A 130 -16.82 -6.23 7.38
CA ALA A 130 -15.84 -5.29 6.85
C ALA A 130 -14.58 -5.12 7.73
N TRP A 131 -14.65 -5.38 9.05
CA TRP A 131 -13.51 -5.17 9.96
C TRP A 131 -12.27 -6.02 9.62
N TRP A 132 -12.46 -7.18 8.98
CA TRP A 132 -11.35 -8.00 8.44
C TRP A 132 -10.51 -7.26 7.40
N TRP A 133 -11.06 -6.19 6.80
CA TRP A 133 -10.31 -5.29 5.91
C TRP A 133 -9.11 -4.68 6.60
N ILE A 134 -9.23 -4.26 7.86
CA ILE A 134 -8.13 -3.63 8.60
C ILE A 134 -6.96 -4.61 8.70
N LEU A 135 -7.24 -5.84 9.11
CA LEU A 135 -6.22 -6.90 9.20
C LEU A 135 -5.58 -7.19 7.84
N ALA A 136 -6.38 -7.27 6.77
CA ALA A 136 -5.85 -7.47 5.43
C ALA A 136 -4.99 -6.30 4.96
N SER A 137 -5.35 -5.06 5.28
CA SER A 137 -4.54 -3.88 4.98
C SER A 137 -3.24 -3.89 5.77
N SER A 138 -3.27 -4.18 7.07
CA SER A 138 -2.08 -4.30 7.91
C SER A 138 -1.10 -5.36 7.39
N VAL A 139 -1.60 -6.57 7.10
CA VAL A 139 -0.80 -7.64 6.48
C VAL A 139 -0.31 -7.23 5.09
N GLY A 140 -1.15 -6.57 4.31
CA GLY A 140 -0.78 -6.01 3.01
C GLY A 140 0.35 -4.99 3.12
N GLY A 141 0.36 -4.14 4.15
CA GLY A 141 1.45 -3.20 4.43
C GLY A 141 2.74 -3.89 4.81
N PHE A 142 2.68 -4.92 5.66
CA PHE A 142 3.85 -5.75 5.97
C PHE A 142 4.46 -6.35 4.70
N VAL A 143 3.63 -6.99 3.87
CA VAL A 143 4.07 -7.60 2.61
C VAL A 143 4.58 -6.54 1.63
N ASN A 144 3.95 -5.36 1.57
CA ASN A 144 4.40 -4.24 0.75
C ASN A 144 5.83 -3.81 1.11
N GLY A 145 6.08 -3.54 2.39
CA GLY A 145 7.39 -3.10 2.87
C GLY A 145 8.46 -4.16 2.63
N ALA A 146 8.14 -5.43 2.87
CA ALA A 146 9.04 -6.54 2.65
C ALA A 146 9.41 -6.70 1.17
N VAL A 147 8.42 -6.77 0.27
CA VAL A 147 8.63 -6.96 -1.16
C VAL A 147 9.33 -5.75 -1.77
N SER A 148 8.88 -4.54 -1.44
CA SER A 148 9.48 -3.30 -1.96
C SER A 148 10.95 -3.17 -1.55
N ALA A 149 11.28 -3.44 -0.29
CA ALA A 149 12.66 -3.41 0.19
C ALA A 149 13.54 -4.46 -0.49
N ALA A 150 13.05 -5.71 -0.62
CA ALA A 150 13.80 -6.78 -1.27
C ALA A 150 14.05 -6.49 -2.76
N VAL A 151 13.02 -6.02 -3.49
CA VAL A 151 13.14 -5.65 -4.90
C VAL A 151 14.11 -4.48 -5.05
N CYS A 152 14.04 -3.48 -4.17
CA CYS A 152 14.91 -2.33 -4.29
C CYS A 152 16.37 -2.68 -3.98
N ALA A 153 16.62 -3.48 -2.95
CA ALA A 153 17.96 -3.99 -2.64
C ALA A 153 18.56 -4.80 -3.80
N ALA A 154 17.75 -5.60 -4.50
CA ALA A 154 18.22 -6.44 -5.60
C ALA A 154 18.40 -5.68 -6.93
N ALA A 155 17.54 -4.71 -7.22
CA ALA A 155 17.39 -4.21 -8.59
C ALA A 155 17.39 -2.68 -8.74
N CYS A 156 17.12 -1.88 -7.69
CA CYS A 156 16.99 -0.41 -7.84
C CYS A 156 18.26 0.21 -8.43
N GLN A 157 19.45 -0.08 -7.90
CA GLN A 157 20.71 0.49 -8.38
C GLN A 157 20.98 0.12 -9.84
N THR A 158 20.79 -1.14 -10.19
CA THR A 158 21.00 -1.64 -11.56
C THR A 158 20.04 -0.98 -12.54
N ILE A 159 18.76 -0.84 -12.19
CA ILE A 159 17.74 -0.21 -13.03
C ILE A 159 18.00 1.30 -13.15
N ALA A 160 18.36 1.95 -12.05
CA ALA A 160 18.65 3.38 -12.02
C ALA A 160 19.82 3.74 -12.94
N MET A 161 20.89 2.93 -12.95
CA MET A 161 22.06 3.15 -13.81
C MET A 161 21.83 2.77 -15.27
N LYS A 162 21.11 1.68 -15.55
CA LYS A 162 20.94 1.16 -16.92
C LYS A 162 19.74 1.75 -17.67
N VAL A 163 18.72 2.22 -16.94
CA VAL A 163 17.47 2.70 -17.52
C VAL A 163 17.22 4.15 -17.09
N ASN A 164 16.76 4.34 -15.86
CA ASN A 164 16.64 5.63 -15.16
C ASN A 164 16.08 5.42 -13.74
N ALA A 165 16.21 6.43 -12.88
CA ALA A 165 15.71 6.40 -11.51
C ALA A 165 14.18 6.27 -11.44
N GLN A 166 13.44 6.92 -12.34
CA GLN A 166 11.97 6.87 -12.38
C GLN A 166 11.44 5.44 -12.53
N MET A 167 12.07 4.65 -13.39
CA MET A 167 11.73 3.25 -13.62
C MET A 167 12.08 2.39 -12.40
N ALA A 168 13.19 2.68 -11.71
CA ALA A 168 13.55 2.00 -10.47
C ALA A 168 12.48 2.23 -9.39
N GLY A 169 12.05 3.48 -9.18
CA GLY A 169 10.97 3.84 -8.26
C GLY A 169 9.64 3.19 -8.65
N ALA A 170 9.27 3.25 -9.93
CA ALA A 170 8.04 2.62 -10.44
C ALA A 170 7.99 1.11 -10.16
N ILE A 171 9.11 0.41 -10.32
CA ILE A 171 9.20 -1.04 -10.09
C ILE A 171 9.21 -1.37 -8.60
N ALA A 172 9.95 -0.63 -7.78
CA ALA A 172 10.03 -0.86 -6.34
C ALA A 172 8.67 -0.60 -5.64
N TYR A 173 8.00 0.50 -5.98
CA TYR A 173 6.66 0.79 -5.49
C TYR A 173 5.62 -0.16 -6.10
N GLY A 174 5.67 -0.34 -7.42
CA GLY A 174 4.80 -1.24 -8.17
C GLY A 174 4.75 -2.65 -7.58
N SER A 175 5.90 -3.25 -7.32
CA SER A 175 6.01 -4.61 -6.77
C SER A 175 5.43 -4.74 -5.36
N GLY A 176 5.78 -3.82 -4.44
CA GLY A 176 5.23 -3.82 -3.09
C GLY A 176 3.71 -3.66 -3.07
N TRP A 177 3.17 -2.73 -3.85
CA TRP A 177 1.73 -2.46 -3.91
C TRP A 177 0.97 -3.55 -4.66
N THR A 178 1.58 -4.22 -5.62
CA THR A 178 1.01 -5.44 -6.24
C THR A 178 0.82 -6.52 -5.18
N ALA A 179 1.82 -6.75 -4.34
CA ALA A 179 1.76 -7.78 -3.31
C ALA A 179 0.70 -7.45 -2.24
N SER A 180 0.61 -6.18 -1.80
CA SER A 180 -0.47 -5.71 -0.92
C SER A 180 -1.86 -5.76 -1.60
N GLY A 181 -1.92 -5.42 -2.88
CA GLY A 181 -3.11 -5.51 -3.72
C GLY A 181 -3.62 -6.94 -3.83
N LEU A 182 -2.73 -7.94 -3.86
CA LEU A 182 -3.14 -9.35 -3.82
C LEU A 182 -3.79 -9.70 -2.48
N VAL A 183 -3.17 -9.34 -1.36
CA VAL A 183 -3.71 -9.59 -0.01
C VAL A 183 -5.08 -8.94 0.18
N THR A 184 -5.16 -7.64 -0.09
CA THR A 184 -6.41 -6.87 0.04
C THR A 184 -7.46 -7.28 -1.00
N GLY A 185 -7.04 -7.66 -2.20
CA GLY A 185 -7.94 -8.14 -3.26
C GLY A 185 -8.57 -9.49 -2.94
N ILE A 186 -7.80 -10.42 -2.37
CA ILE A 186 -8.34 -11.71 -1.87
C ILE A 186 -9.37 -11.44 -0.77
N MET A 187 -9.06 -10.55 0.17
CA MET A 187 -10.00 -10.14 1.21
C MET A 187 -11.27 -9.51 0.62
N LEU A 188 -11.14 -8.64 -0.39
CA LEU A 188 -12.28 -8.01 -1.05
C LEU A 188 -13.20 -9.04 -1.72
N VAL A 189 -12.62 -10.04 -2.39
CA VAL A 189 -13.35 -11.15 -3.03
C VAL A 189 -14.08 -12.01 -1.99
N TRP A 190 -13.49 -12.19 -0.81
CA TRP A 190 -14.11 -12.92 0.30
C TRP A 190 -15.26 -12.13 0.93
N LEU A 191 -15.06 -10.82 1.15
CA LEU A 191 -16.06 -9.94 1.76
C LEU A 191 -17.30 -9.71 0.86
N LEU A 192 -17.14 -9.75 -0.46
CA LEU A 192 -18.24 -9.53 -1.38
C LEU A 192 -19.15 -10.76 -1.50
N PRO A 193 -20.45 -10.63 -1.19
CA PRO A 193 -21.37 -11.76 -1.30
C PRO A 193 -21.55 -12.19 -2.76
N ASN A 194 -21.68 -13.50 -2.97
CA ASN A 194 -22.07 -14.08 -4.26
C ASN A 194 -23.54 -13.73 -4.53
N ARG A 195 -23.81 -12.57 -5.14
CA ARG A 195 -25.10 -12.24 -5.75
C ARG A 195 -25.01 -12.34 -7.27
#